data_AF-A0A914XSY6-F1
#
_entry.id   AF-A0A914XSY6-F1
#
_cell.length_a   1.000
_cell.length_b   1.000
_cell.length_c   1.000
_cell.angle_alpha   90.00
_cell.angle_beta   90.00
_cell.angle_gamma   90.00
#
_symmetry.space_group_name_H-M   'P 1'
#
loop_
_entity.id
_entity.type
_entity.pdbx_description
1 polymer ?
#
loop_
_entity_poly.entity_id
_entity_poly.type
_entity_poly.pdbx_seq_one_letter_code
_entity_poly.pdbx_strand_id
1 'polypeptide(L)'
;MQSCTFLLLLSISLLFHGQANASPVAVKTPTSDVGSAKGASCTTCHFLVELLHDLWGDDIVGDCVVELVTYLCTRLDIEDHFICKGIASDFQDEFIYVIGQIVVNPSEICALFIDGCGTPPIDPTKSTWTLPIPDNKPPYVTPKQPAANAPTLKVLHLSDLHIDMQYKPGTEGDCSEPMCCRDPNDPNEKSSKDIKSPAGYWGHIGNCDAPYWLFVSMMQNIAANHKD
;
A
#
# COMPACT_ATOMS: atom_id res chain seq x y z
N MET A 1 12.57 12.70 -14.99
CA MET A 1 11.58 13.46 -15.81
C MET A 1 11.52 13.06 -17.28
N GLN A 2 12.40 13.47 -18.20
CA GLN A 2 12.10 13.32 -19.65
C GLN A 2 12.18 11.86 -20.17
N SER A 3 13.00 10.98 -19.58
CA SER A 3 13.09 9.56 -20.01
C SER A 3 11.88 8.71 -19.58
N CYS A 4 11.51 8.70 -18.30
CA CYS A 4 10.38 7.88 -17.82
C CYS A 4 9.04 8.35 -18.39
N THR A 5 8.80 9.67 -18.44
CA THR A 5 7.55 10.22 -19.01
C THR A 5 7.44 9.92 -20.51
N PHE A 6 8.55 9.96 -21.27
CA PHE A 6 8.53 9.52 -22.67
C PHE A 6 8.29 8.02 -22.80
N LEU A 7 8.90 7.17 -21.96
CA LEU A 7 8.77 5.70 -22.03
C LEU A 7 7.37 5.21 -21.63
N LEU A 8 6.77 5.78 -20.58
CA LEU A 8 5.40 5.49 -20.16
C LEU A 8 4.37 6.04 -21.17
N LEU A 9 4.58 7.25 -21.71
CA LEU A 9 3.71 7.76 -22.77
C LEU A 9 3.92 7.02 -24.10
N LEU A 10 5.12 6.54 -24.42
CA LEU A 10 5.36 5.69 -25.60
C LEU A 10 4.65 4.35 -25.47
N SER A 11 4.74 3.71 -24.31
CA SER A 11 4.11 2.40 -24.07
C SER A 11 2.58 2.50 -24.04
N ILE A 12 2.02 3.54 -23.40
CA ILE A 12 0.59 3.85 -23.48
C ILE A 12 0.18 4.18 -24.92
N SER A 13 0.98 4.98 -25.65
CA SER A 13 0.71 5.29 -27.06
C SER A 13 0.79 4.05 -27.95
N LEU A 14 1.68 3.09 -27.68
CA LEU A 14 1.80 1.81 -28.40
C LEU A 14 0.61 0.87 -28.10
N LEU A 15 0.07 0.91 -26.88
CA LEU A 15 -1.16 0.19 -26.51
C LEU A 15 -2.41 0.78 -27.16
N PHE A 16 -2.47 2.11 -27.36
CA PHE A 16 -3.62 2.78 -27.98
C PHE A 16 -3.50 3.04 -29.50
N HIS A 17 -2.29 3.01 -30.09
CA HIS A 17 -2.06 3.15 -31.54
C HIS A 17 -1.79 1.81 -32.26
N GLY A 18 -2.00 0.68 -31.60
CA GLY A 18 -1.91 -0.67 -32.19
C GLY A 18 -2.95 -1.00 -33.29
N GLN A 19 -3.61 0.01 -33.88
CA GLN A 19 -4.40 -0.12 -35.11
C GLN A 19 -3.88 0.83 -36.21
N ALA A 20 -2.61 0.75 -36.58
CA ALA A 20 -2.18 1.10 -37.94
C ALA A 20 -0.75 0.61 -38.22
N ASN A 21 -0.65 -0.41 -39.08
CA ASN A 21 0.55 -0.79 -39.84
C ASN A 21 1.82 -1.16 -39.04
N ALA A 22 1.85 -2.41 -38.56
CA ALA A 22 3.12 -3.13 -38.40
C ALA A 22 3.26 -4.17 -39.52
N SER A 23 4.22 -3.96 -40.42
CA SER A 23 4.73 -5.01 -41.31
C SER A 23 5.37 -6.14 -40.47
N PRO A 24 5.31 -7.40 -40.91
CA PRO A 24 5.58 -8.54 -40.04
C PRO A 24 7.08 -8.66 -39.76
N VAL A 25 7.46 -8.66 -38.48
CA VAL A 25 8.72 -9.23 -38.04
C VAL A 25 8.60 -10.75 -38.19
N ALA A 26 9.33 -11.31 -39.15
CA ALA A 26 9.37 -12.74 -39.40
C ALA A 26 10.14 -13.46 -38.28
N VAL A 27 9.44 -13.81 -37.20
CA VAL A 27 9.90 -14.86 -36.28
C VAL A 27 9.58 -16.20 -36.93
N LYS A 28 10.62 -16.99 -37.22
CA LYS A 28 10.49 -18.36 -37.74
C LYS A 28 9.71 -19.20 -36.72
N THR A 29 8.45 -19.48 -37.03
CA THR A 29 7.62 -20.44 -36.30
C THR A 29 8.05 -21.87 -36.61
N PRO A 30 8.16 -22.77 -35.61
CA PRO A 30 8.17 -24.20 -35.86
C PRO A 30 6.77 -24.62 -36.32
N THR A 31 6.71 -25.25 -37.48
CA THR A 31 5.52 -25.85 -38.06
C THR A 31 4.92 -26.90 -37.12
N SER A 32 3.68 -26.70 -36.67
CA SER A 32 2.82 -27.78 -36.18
C SER A 32 1.34 -27.43 -36.34
N ASP A 33 0.60 -28.46 -36.70
CA ASP A 33 -0.69 -28.46 -37.36
C ASP A 33 -1.89 -27.90 -36.55
N VAL A 34 -2.88 -27.47 -37.35
CA VAL A 34 -4.28 -27.16 -37.05
C VAL A 34 -4.79 -27.69 -35.69
N GLY A 35 -4.74 -26.82 -34.69
CA GLY A 35 -5.43 -26.97 -33.40
C GLY A 35 -5.91 -25.61 -32.90
N SER A 36 -7.16 -25.28 -33.22
CA SER A 36 -7.96 -24.13 -32.74
C SER A 36 -7.26 -22.75 -32.74
N ALA A 37 -7.72 -21.81 -33.58
CA ALA A 37 -7.22 -20.42 -33.61
C ALA A 37 -7.14 -19.75 -32.22
N LYS A 38 -7.95 -20.20 -31.25
CA LYS A 38 -7.89 -19.75 -29.84
C LYS A 38 -6.64 -20.22 -29.09
N GLY A 39 -6.12 -21.41 -29.39
CA GLY A 39 -4.91 -21.97 -28.76
C GLY A 39 -3.64 -21.21 -29.14
N ALA A 40 -3.46 -20.92 -30.44
CA ALA A 40 -2.30 -20.17 -30.91
C ALA A 40 -2.26 -18.72 -30.40
N SER A 41 -3.42 -18.03 -30.36
CA SER A 41 -3.53 -16.69 -29.78
C SER A 41 -3.28 -16.70 -28.27
N CYS A 42 -3.69 -17.75 -27.57
CA CYS A 42 -3.44 -17.90 -26.14
C CYS A 42 -1.95 -18.07 -25.82
N THR A 43 -1.26 -18.98 -26.52
CA THR A 43 0.19 -19.18 -26.35
C THR A 43 0.98 -17.90 -26.64
N THR A 44 0.56 -17.15 -27.67
CA THR A 44 1.18 -15.86 -28.00
C THR A 44 0.97 -14.83 -26.90
N CYS A 45 -0.24 -14.78 -26.31
CA CYS A 45 -0.52 -13.87 -25.19
C CYS A 45 0.35 -14.19 -23.98
N HIS A 46 0.39 -15.46 -23.56
CA HIS A 46 1.21 -15.90 -22.43
C HIS A 46 2.68 -15.51 -22.62
N PHE A 47 3.26 -15.77 -23.79
CA PHE A 47 4.64 -15.40 -24.09
C PHE A 47 4.89 -13.88 -23.98
N LEU A 48 3.99 -13.05 -24.52
CA LEU A 48 4.14 -11.60 -24.48
C LEU A 48 3.99 -11.04 -23.06
N VAL A 49 3.06 -11.57 -22.28
CA VAL A 49 2.83 -11.11 -20.91
C VAL A 49 3.89 -11.64 -19.95
N GLU A 50 4.41 -12.84 -20.15
CA GLU A 50 5.58 -13.35 -19.42
C GLU A 50 6.81 -12.47 -19.66
N LEU A 51 7.06 -12.07 -20.91
CA LEU A 51 8.13 -11.13 -21.22
C LEU A 51 7.93 -9.77 -20.53
N LEU A 52 6.70 -9.26 -20.47
CA LEU A 52 6.38 -8.03 -19.75
C LEU A 52 6.57 -8.20 -18.23
N HIS A 53 6.17 -9.36 -17.68
CA HIS A 53 6.29 -9.69 -16.26
C HIS A 53 7.76 -9.75 -15.83
N ASP A 54 8.63 -10.36 -16.64
CA ASP A 54 10.06 -10.42 -16.37
C ASP A 54 10.71 -9.02 -16.38
N LEU A 55 10.17 -8.09 -17.16
CA LEU A 55 10.62 -6.69 -17.18
C LEU A 55 10.04 -5.85 -16.02
N TRP A 56 8.95 -6.29 -15.39
CA TRP A 56 8.19 -5.54 -14.37
C TRP A 56 8.96 -5.37 -13.05
N GLY A 57 10.05 -6.11 -12.84
CA GLY A 57 10.89 -6.04 -11.63
C GLY A 57 12.27 -5.37 -11.82
N ASP A 58 12.50 -4.72 -12.96
CA ASP A 58 13.76 -3.97 -13.18
C ASP A 58 13.77 -2.66 -12.37
N ASP A 59 14.94 -2.28 -11.84
CA ASP A 59 15.14 -1.08 -11.03
C ASP A 59 14.64 0.18 -11.77
N ILE A 60 14.77 0.19 -13.10
CA ILE A 60 14.30 1.26 -13.98
C ILE A 60 12.78 1.44 -13.89
N VAL A 61 12.01 0.35 -13.81
CA VAL A 61 10.55 0.41 -13.70
C VAL A 61 10.14 0.97 -12.35
N GLY A 62 10.80 0.52 -11.28
CA GLY A 62 10.59 1.02 -9.93
C GLY A 62 10.84 2.53 -9.82
N ASP A 63 11.99 3.01 -10.31
CA ASP A 63 12.32 4.44 -10.33
C ASP A 63 11.29 5.27 -11.10
N CYS A 64 10.83 4.78 -12.26
CA CYS A 64 9.80 5.45 -13.04
C CYS A 64 8.44 5.51 -12.31
N VAL A 65 8.08 4.46 -11.56
CA VAL A 65 6.86 4.43 -10.75
C VAL A 65 6.95 5.44 -9.62
N VAL A 66 8.09 5.52 -8.91
CA VAL A 66 8.31 6.52 -7.86
C VAL A 66 8.20 7.95 -8.42
N GLU A 67 8.83 8.24 -9.56
CA GLU A 67 8.71 9.56 -10.20
C GLU A 67 7.24 9.89 -10.54
N LEU A 68 6.50 8.94 -11.12
CA LEU A 68 5.11 9.13 -11.52
C LEU A 68 4.20 9.35 -10.31
N VAL A 69 4.31 8.51 -9.28
CA VAL A 69 3.51 8.62 -8.05
C VAL A 69 3.80 9.94 -7.34
N THR A 70 5.08 10.31 -7.22
CA THR A 70 5.48 11.60 -6.64
C THR A 70 4.89 12.78 -7.42
N TYR A 71 4.95 12.74 -8.76
CA TYR A 71 4.38 13.77 -9.61
C TYR A 71 2.86 13.89 -9.44
N LEU A 72 2.13 12.77 -9.46
CA LEU A 72 0.67 12.77 -9.31
C LEU A 72 0.26 13.25 -7.91
N CYS A 73 0.93 12.76 -6.86
CA CYS A 73 0.68 13.14 -5.47
C CYS A 73 0.83 14.64 -5.26
N THR A 74 1.93 15.22 -5.74
CA THR A 74 2.18 16.67 -5.64
C THR A 74 1.28 17.50 -6.54
N ARG A 75 0.94 17.01 -7.75
CA ARG A 75 0.10 17.76 -8.69
C ARG A 75 -1.36 17.83 -8.26
N LEU A 76 -1.82 16.79 -7.55
CA LEU A 76 -3.16 16.70 -7.00
C LEU A 76 -3.28 17.33 -5.60
N ASP A 77 -2.19 17.90 -5.07
CA ASP A 77 -2.15 18.54 -3.74
C ASP A 77 -2.57 17.58 -2.62
N ILE A 78 -2.12 16.32 -2.70
CA ILE A 78 -2.39 15.29 -1.69
C ILE A 78 -1.50 15.52 -0.46
N GLU A 79 -0.19 15.63 -0.68
CA GLU A 79 0.82 15.90 0.36
C GLU A 79 1.99 16.72 -0.22
N ASP A 80 2.88 17.19 0.64
CA ASP A 80 4.10 17.88 0.22
C ASP A 80 5.09 16.95 -0.51
N HIS A 81 5.93 17.52 -1.38
CA HIS A 81 6.80 16.76 -2.27
C HIS A 81 7.69 15.74 -1.55
N PHE A 82 8.27 16.11 -0.42
CA PHE A 82 9.16 15.22 0.33
C PHE A 82 8.39 14.04 0.94
N ILE A 83 7.14 14.22 1.35
CA ILE A 83 6.25 13.16 1.87
C ILE A 83 5.87 12.23 0.73
N CYS A 84 5.38 12.79 -0.38
CA CYS A 84 5.02 12.02 -1.57
C CYS A 84 6.19 11.16 -2.05
N LYS A 85 7.39 11.75 -2.11
CA LYS A 85 8.61 11.04 -2.52
C LYS A 85 9.04 10.00 -1.49
N GLY A 86 9.00 10.34 -0.20
CA GLY A 86 9.35 9.43 0.88
C GLY A 86 8.48 8.17 0.86
N ILE A 87 7.16 8.33 0.86
CA ILE A 87 6.21 7.20 0.79
C ILE A 87 6.41 6.39 -0.50
N ALA A 88 6.54 7.06 -1.66
CA ALA A 88 6.72 6.37 -2.92
C ALA A 88 8.02 5.55 -2.97
N SER A 89 9.12 6.09 -2.46
CA SER A 89 10.40 5.38 -2.34
C SER A 89 10.33 4.24 -1.33
N ASP A 90 9.74 4.47 -0.15
CA ASP A 90 9.73 3.48 0.94
C ASP A 90 8.90 2.23 0.61
N PHE A 91 7.85 2.37 -0.20
CA PHE A 91 6.95 1.28 -0.58
C PHE A 91 7.16 0.77 -2.01
N GLN A 92 8.21 1.23 -2.70
CA GLN A 92 8.47 0.93 -4.10
C GLN A 92 8.49 -0.59 -4.35
N ASP A 93 9.28 -1.33 -3.59
CA ASP A 93 9.52 -2.75 -3.83
C ASP A 93 8.26 -3.58 -3.58
N GLU A 94 7.55 -3.32 -2.49
CA GLU A 94 6.29 -3.98 -2.17
C GLU A 94 5.22 -3.67 -3.22
N PHE A 95 5.14 -2.40 -3.66
CA PHE A 95 4.18 -2.00 -4.68
C PHE A 95 4.44 -2.71 -6.00
N ILE A 96 5.71 -2.73 -6.47
CA ILE A 96 6.10 -3.42 -7.69
C ILE A 96 5.79 -4.91 -7.59
N TYR A 97 6.13 -5.55 -6.48
CA TYR A 97 5.86 -6.96 -6.23
C TYR A 97 4.36 -7.26 -6.28
N VAL A 98 3.54 -6.56 -5.48
CA VAL A 98 2.10 -6.83 -5.36
C VAL A 98 1.38 -6.61 -6.69
N ILE A 99 1.68 -5.51 -7.40
CA ILE A 99 1.08 -5.26 -8.72
C ILE A 99 1.56 -6.30 -9.74
N GLY A 100 2.83 -6.72 -9.66
CA GLY A 100 3.35 -7.82 -10.47
C GLY A 100 2.55 -9.11 -10.30
N GLN A 101 2.15 -9.44 -9.06
CA GLN A 101 1.40 -10.65 -8.75
C GLN A 101 -0.10 -10.56 -9.08
N ILE A 102 -0.73 -9.40 -8.89
CA ILE A 102 -2.20 -9.25 -8.97
C ILE A 102 -2.67 -8.67 -10.31
N VAL A 103 -1.85 -7.86 -10.98
CA VAL A 103 -2.25 -7.17 -12.22
C VAL A 103 -1.46 -7.69 -13.41
N VAL A 104 -0.18 -8.01 -13.22
CA VAL A 104 0.73 -8.43 -14.29
C VAL A 104 0.88 -9.96 -14.35
N ASN A 105 -0.07 -10.71 -13.81
CA ASN A 105 -0.07 -12.16 -13.93
C ASN A 105 -0.44 -12.57 -15.37
N PRO A 106 0.41 -13.32 -16.10
CA PRO A 106 0.13 -13.72 -17.48
C PRO A 106 -1.19 -14.46 -17.66
N SER A 107 -1.55 -15.33 -16.71
CA SER A 107 -2.79 -16.11 -16.79
C SER A 107 -4.04 -15.26 -16.59
N GLU A 108 -3.95 -14.17 -15.83
CA GLU A 108 -5.08 -13.28 -15.55
C GLU A 108 -5.26 -12.26 -16.66
N ILE A 109 -4.18 -11.63 -17.13
CA ILE A 109 -4.23 -10.69 -18.26
C ILE A 109 -4.76 -11.40 -19.51
N CYS A 110 -4.25 -12.58 -19.84
CA CYS A 110 -4.68 -13.29 -21.04
C CYS A 110 -6.15 -13.72 -20.96
N ALA A 111 -6.63 -14.04 -19.76
CA ALA A 111 -8.03 -14.41 -19.54
C ALA A 111 -9.00 -13.22 -19.67
N LEU A 112 -8.52 -11.97 -19.49
CA LEU A 112 -9.33 -10.77 -19.71
C LEU A 112 -9.60 -10.49 -21.21
N PHE A 113 -8.67 -10.87 -22.09
CA PHE A 113 -8.76 -10.55 -23.52
C PHE A 113 -9.11 -11.75 -24.41
N ILE A 114 -8.87 -12.99 -23.95
CA ILE A 114 -9.07 -14.22 -24.73
C ILE A 114 -9.87 -15.24 -23.92
N ASP A 115 -11.11 -15.48 -24.32
CA ASP A 115 -11.99 -16.48 -23.70
C ASP A 115 -11.35 -17.88 -23.67
N GLY A 116 -11.16 -18.41 -22.47
CA GLY A 116 -10.58 -19.74 -22.23
C GLY A 116 -9.05 -19.78 -22.22
N CYS A 117 -8.39 -18.62 -22.15
CA CYS A 117 -6.93 -18.51 -22.05
C CYS A 117 -6.49 -18.07 -20.65
N GLY A 118 -6.29 -19.03 -19.74
CA GLY A 118 -5.89 -18.76 -18.37
C GLY A 118 -7.07 -18.68 -17.39
N THR A 119 -6.84 -18.06 -16.24
CA THR A 119 -7.85 -17.92 -15.18
C THR A 119 -8.11 -16.44 -14.99
N PRO A 120 -9.36 -15.94 -15.16
CA PRO A 120 -9.64 -14.52 -14.98
C PRO A 120 -9.26 -14.09 -13.55
N PRO A 121 -8.77 -12.85 -13.39
CA PRO A 121 -8.38 -12.35 -12.08
C PRO A 121 -9.52 -12.51 -11.09
N ILE A 122 -9.17 -12.88 -9.85
CA ILE A 122 -10.13 -12.94 -8.77
C ILE A 122 -10.73 -11.55 -8.62
N ASP A 123 -12.01 -11.39 -8.93
CA ASP A 123 -12.72 -10.14 -8.68
C ASP A 123 -12.80 -9.95 -7.15
N PRO A 124 -12.04 -9.00 -6.56
CA PRO A 124 -12.02 -8.82 -5.11
C PRO A 124 -13.37 -8.35 -4.57
N THR A 125 -14.28 -7.89 -5.44
CA THR A 125 -15.66 -7.52 -5.06
C THR A 125 -16.64 -8.70 -5.15
N LYS A 126 -16.25 -9.82 -5.77
CA LYS A 126 -17.07 -11.04 -5.92
C LYS A 126 -16.44 -12.29 -5.33
N SER A 127 -15.25 -12.19 -4.74
CA SER A 127 -14.57 -13.30 -4.08
C SER A 127 -15.31 -13.67 -2.79
N THR A 128 -16.20 -14.65 -2.91
CA THR A 128 -16.89 -15.23 -1.76
C THR A 128 -16.08 -16.41 -1.27
N TRP A 129 -15.60 -16.32 -0.03
CA TRP A 129 -15.01 -17.45 0.67
C TRP A 129 -15.98 -17.91 1.76
N THR A 130 -16.02 -19.22 1.98
CA THR A 130 -16.81 -19.82 3.05
C THR A 130 -15.86 -20.39 4.08
N LEU A 131 -16.07 -20.02 5.35
CA LEU A 131 -15.37 -20.64 6.47
C LEU A 131 -16.24 -21.78 6.98
N PRO A 132 -15.87 -23.05 6.74
CA PRO A 132 -16.64 -24.16 7.27
C PRO A 132 -16.55 -24.12 8.80
N ILE A 133 -17.68 -23.85 9.45
CA ILE A 133 -17.79 -23.92 10.91
C ILE A 133 -18.06 -25.38 11.25
N PRO A 134 -17.26 -26.02 12.11
CA PRO A 134 -17.50 -27.40 12.53
C PRO A 134 -18.92 -27.57 13.06
N ASP A 135 -19.52 -28.71 12.73
CA ASP A 135 -20.80 -29.13 13.30
C ASP A 135 -20.71 -29.28 14.83
N ASN A 136 -21.86 -29.43 15.49
CA ASN A 136 -22.02 -29.50 16.95
C ASN A 136 -21.99 -28.14 17.67
N LYS A 137 -22.64 -27.12 17.10
CA LYS A 137 -22.89 -25.85 17.81
C LYS A 137 -23.62 -26.15 19.14
N PRO A 138 -23.02 -25.85 20.31
CA PRO A 138 -23.70 -26.06 21.59
C PRO A 138 -24.93 -25.16 21.69
N PRO A 139 -25.96 -25.57 22.46
CA PRO A 139 -27.12 -24.71 22.70
C PRO A 139 -26.65 -23.40 23.32
N TYR A 140 -27.25 -22.30 22.89
CA TYR A 140 -26.96 -20.99 23.46
C TYR A 140 -27.30 -21.00 24.97
N VAL A 141 -26.34 -20.59 25.79
CA VAL A 141 -26.51 -20.41 27.23
C VAL A 141 -26.36 -18.92 27.53
N THR A 142 -27.40 -18.33 28.12
CA THR A 142 -27.33 -16.93 28.57
C THR A 142 -26.25 -16.80 29.66
N PRO A 143 -25.28 -15.87 29.52
CA PRO A 143 -24.29 -15.62 30.54
C PRO A 143 -24.97 -15.28 31.89
N LYS A 144 -24.60 -15.99 32.94
CA LYS A 144 -25.07 -15.69 34.30
C LYS A 144 -24.22 -14.57 34.88
N GLN A 145 -24.87 -13.62 35.54
CA GLN A 145 -24.15 -12.62 36.32
C GLN A 145 -23.31 -13.32 37.41
N PRO A 146 -22.05 -12.90 37.63
CA PRO A 146 -21.25 -13.43 38.74
C PRO A 146 -21.96 -13.20 40.08
N ALA A 147 -21.74 -14.10 41.05
CA ALA A 147 -22.18 -13.87 42.42
C ALA A 147 -21.53 -12.59 42.98
N ALA A 148 -22.19 -11.92 43.94
CA ALA A 148 -21.74 -10.63 44.46
C ALA A 148 -20.32 -10.65 45.06
N ASN A 149 -19.82 -11.83 45.43
CA ASN A 149 -18.50 -12.07 46.02
C ASN A 149 -17.58 -12.93 45.12
N ALA A 150 -17.90 -13.06 43.83
CA ALA A 150 -17.05 -13.80 42.90
C ALA A 150 -15.68 -13.12 42.77
N PRO A 151 -14.57 -13.90 42.66
CA PRO A 151 -13.25 -13.33 42.44
C PRO A 151 -13.21 -12.59 41.10
N THR A 152 -12.57 -11.43 41.08
CA THR A 152 -12.41 -10.59 39.89
C THR A 152 -11.00 -10.70 39.34
N LEU A 153 -10.88 -10.74 38.01
CA LEU A 153 -9.61 -10.54 37.32
C LEU A 153 -9.52 -9.07 36.89
N LYS A 154 -8.38 -8.44 37.16
CA LYS A 154 -8.07 -7.12 36.63
C LYS A 154 -7.17 -7.27 35.41
N VAL A 155 -7.53 -6.61 34.32
CA VAL A 155 -6.81 -6.68 33.04
C VAL A 155 -6.44 -5.26 32.63
N LEU A 156 -5.14 -5.02 32.47
CA LEU A 156 -4.64 -3.80 31.83
C LEU A 156 -4.73 -3.99 30.31
N HIS A 157 -5.37 -3.05 29.62
CA HIS A 157 -5.44 -3.02 28.16
C HIS A 157 -4.93 -1.67 27.67
N LEU A 158 -3.85 -1.68 26.92
CA LEU A 158 -3.25 -0.53 26.27
C LEU A 158 -3.29 -0.77 24.76
N SER A 159 -3.62 0.26 23.99
CA SER A 159 -3.66 0.23 22.53
C SER A 159 -3.23 1.59 22.00
N ASP A 160 -2.78 1.63 20.75
CA ASP A 160 -2.54 2.88 20.00
C ASP A 160 -1.60 3.85 20.74
N LEU A 161 -0.54 3.31 21.35
CA LEU A 161 0.38 4.11 22.16
C LEU A 161 1.11 5.21 21.38
N HIS A 162 1.31 5.00 20.07
CA HIS A 162 1.82 5.99 19.12
C HIS A 162 2.94 6.86 19.71
N ILE A 163 4.08 6.22 19.98
CA ILE A 163 5.21 6.87 20.66
C ILE A 163 6.12 7.49 19.62
N ASP A 164 6.26 8.80 19.69
CA ASP A 164 7.14 9.57 18.83
C ASP A 164 8.46 9.89 19.54
N MET A 165 9.52 9.24 19.06
CA MET A 165 10.88 9.46 19.53
C MET A 165 11.48 10.80 19.07
N GLN A 166 10.84 11.46 18.10
CA GLN A 166 11.23 12.75 17.54
C GLN A 166 10.37 13.91 18.06
N TYR A 167 9.39 13.64 18.93
CA TYR A 167 8.53 14.69 19.50
C TYR A 167 9.37 15.77 20.18
N LYS A 168 9.14 17.03 19.81
CA LYS A 168 9.88 18.17 20.33
C LYS A 168 8.96 19.30 20.80
N PRO A 169 8.96 19.61 22.11
CA PRO A 169 8.18 20.72 22.65
C PRO A 169 8.56 22.05 21.99
N GLY A 170 7.56 22.90 21.75
CA GLY A 170 7.72 24.22 21.14
C GLY A 170 7.80 24.23 19.62
N THR A 171 7.83 23.09 18.94
CA THR A 171 7.66 23.00 17.48
C THR A 171 6.19 23.21 17.08
N GLU A 172 5.91 23.36 15.79
CA GLU A 172 4.54 23.55 15.32
C GLU A 172 3.69 22.29 15.55
N GLY A 173 2.54 22.45 16.20
CA GLY A 173 1.59 21.39 16.50
C GLY A 173 0.36 21.37 15.59
N ASP A 174 0.08 22.44 14.84
CA ASP A 174 -1.01 22.56 13.87
C ASP A 174 -0.43 22.84 12.47
N CYS A 175 0.25 21.84 11.94
CA CYS A 175 0.90 21.87 10.64
C CYS A 175 0.01 21.22 9.55
N SER A 176 0.37 21.38 8.28
CA SER A 176 -0.39 20.80 7.16
C SER A 176 0.04 19.38 6.80
N GLU A 177 1.11 18.91 7.42
CA GLU A 177 1.69 17.60 7.23
C GLU A 177 0.94 16.52 8.06
N PRO A 178 1.05 15.23 7.70
CA PRO A 178 0.39 14.12 8.41
C PRO A 178 0.84 13.96 9.87
N MET A 179 2.04 14.46 10.19
CA MET A 179 2.64 14.38 11.52
C MET A 179 3.38 15.68 11.84
N CYS A 180 2.98 16.33 12.92
CA CYS A 180 3.53 17.58 13.45
C CYS A 180 4.33 17.32 14.75
N CYS A 181 4.63 18.38 15.50
CA CYS A 181 5.34 18.32 16.77
C CYS A 181 6.77 17.77 16.70
N ARG A 182 7.40 17.80 15.51
CA ARG A 182 8.80 17.41 15.29
C ARG A 182 9.63 18.59 14.81
N ASP A 183 10.94 18.46 14.89
CA ASP A 183 11.82 19.35 14.13
C ASP A 183 11.60 19.14 12.62
N PRO A 184 11.62 20.21 11.83
CA PRO A 184 11.56 20.07 10.39
C PRO A 184 12.83 19.37 9.87
N ASN A 185 12.63 18.28 9.13
CA ASN A 185 13.70 17.50 8.51
C ASN A 185 14.00 17.96 7.07
N ASP A 186 13.05 18.61 6.40
CA ASP A 186 13.22 19.25 5.09
C ASP A 186 12.98 20.78 5.19
N PRO A 187 13.86 21.63 4.60
CA PRO A 187 13.68 23.10 4.56
C PRO A 187 12.38 23.58 3.88
N ASN A 188 11.75 22.71 3.11
CA ASN A 188 10.48 22.98 2.42
C ASN A 188 9.26 22.53 3.24
N GLU A 189 9.46 21.91 4.42
CA GLU A 189 8.36 21.65 5.34
C GLU A 189 7.64 22.95 5.68
N LYS A 190 6.31 22.95 5.54
CA LYS A 190 5.47 24.12 5.85
C LYS A 190 5.47 24.38 7.36
N SER A 191 5.59 23.32 8.17
CA SER A 191 5.80 23.36 9.62
C SER A 191 7.03 24.17 10.06
N SER A 192 8.01 24.37 9.18
CA SER A 192 9.33 24.92 9.54
C SER A 192 9.39 26.45 9.69
N LYS A 193 8.40 27.20 9.18
CA LYS A 193 8.56 28.65 8.95
C LYS A 193 7.88 29.55 9.97
N ASP A 194 6.72 29.17 10.49
CA ASP A 194 5.95 29.99 11.44
C ASP A 194 5.30 29.11 12.52
N ILE A 195 5.80 29.18 13.75
CA ILE A 195 5.19 28.49 14.89
C ILE A 195 3.96 29.31 15.36
N LYS A 196 2.76 28.83 15.05
CA LYS A 196 1.45 29.35 15.45
C LYS A 196 0.91 28.63 16.68
N SER A 197 1.05 27.31 16.74
CA SER A 197 0.54 26.47 17.83
C SER A 197 1.69 25.63 18.42
N PRO A 198 2.40 26.13 19.45
CA PRO A 198 3.56 25.44 19.97
C PRO A 198 3.16 24.13 20.67
N ALA A 199 3.84 23.04 20.29
CA ALA A 199 3.70 21.71 20.88
C ALA A 199 3.99 21.74 22.38
N GLY A 200 3.08 21.18 23.19
CA GLY A 200 3.21 21.16 24.64
C GLY A 200 4.26 20.17 25.11
N TYR A 201 4.73 20.28 26.35
CA TYR A 201 5.69 19.31 26.89
C TYR A 201 5.08 17.90 26.99
N TRP A 202 3.85 17.75 27.48
CA TRP A 202 3.22 16.45 27.67
C TRP A 202 2.41 15.95 26.46
N GLY A 203 2.58 16.57 25.29
CA GLY A 203 1.74 16.35 24.11
C GLY A 203 1.06 17.63 23.62
N HIS A 204 0.41 17.53 22.47
CA HIS A 204 -0.35 18.60 21.85
C HIS A 204 -1.66 18.05 21.27
N ILE A 205 -2.70 18.86 21.23
CA ILE A 205 -3.97 18.49 20.58
C ILE A 205 -3.84 18.87 19.11
N GLY A 206 -3.62 17.88 18.23
CA GLY A 206 -3.37 18.07 16.81
C GLY A 206 -2.90 16.78 16.16
N ASN A 207 -2.28 16.87 14.97
CA ASN A 207 -1.69 15.72 14.27
C ASN A 207 -0.32 15.37 14.87
N CYS A 208 -0.28 15.02 16.15
CA CYS A 208 0.96 14.69 16.85
C CYS A 208 0.82 13.38 17.61
N ASP A 209 1.86 12.56 17.54
CA ASP A 209 2.02 11.36 18.36
C ASP A 209 2.53 11.72 19.78
N ALA A 210 2.51 10.74 20.68
CA ALA A 210 2.84 10.94 22.09
C ALA A 210 4.36 11.02 22.32
N PRO A 211 4.85 12.00 23.10
CA PRO A 211 6.25 11.99 23.49
C PRO A 211 6.60 10.81 24.38
N TYR A 212 7.81 10.27 24.21
CA TYR A 212 8.30 9.13 24.99
C TYR A 212 8.14 9.30 26.51
N TRP A 213 8.38 10.50 27.05
CA TRP A 213 8.26 10.72 28.51
C TRP A 213 6.82 10.70 29.01
N LEU A 214 5.81 10.99 28.17
CA LEU A 214 4.41 10.79 28.53
C LEU A 214 4.12 9.29 28.72
N PHE A 215 4.60 8.45 27.80
CA PHE A 215 4.47 7.00 27.91
C PHE A 215 5.13 6.48 29.20
N VAL A 216 6.36 6.92 29.49
CA VAL A 216 7.05 6.53 30.73
C VAL A 216 6.28 6.97 31.97
N SER A 217 5.76 8.20 31.99
CA SER A 217 4.95 8.71 33.10
C SER A 217 3.68 7.88 33.30
N MET A 218 2.98 7.54 32.23
CA MET A 218 1.81 6.65 32.26
C MET A 218 2.17 5.30 32.86
N MET A 219 3.24 4.65 32.39
CA MET A 219 3.66 3.34 32.88
C MET A 219 4.08 3.36 34.35
N GLN A 220 4.80 4.41 34.79
CA GLN A 220 5.15 4.60 36.19
C GLN A 220 3.90 4.79 37.06
N ASN A 221 2.93 5.57 36.60
CA ASN A 221 1.68 5.78 37.30
C ASN A 221 0.86 4.49 37.42
N ILE A 222 0.82 3.68 36.35
CA ILE A 222 0.16 2.36 36.38
C ILE A 222 0.85 1.48 37.42
N ALA A 223 2.18 1.33 37.36
CA ALA A 223 2.93 0.50 38.31
C ALA A 223 2.80 0.97 39.77
N ALA A 224 2.70 2.28 40.00
CA ALA A 224 2.56 2.85 41.34
C ALA A 224 1.16 2.63 41.95
N ASN A 225 0.11 2.69 41.13
CA ASN A 225 -1.28 2.69 41.60
C ASN A 225 -2.02 1.36 41.37
N HIS A 226 -1.47 0.45 40.57
CA HIS A 226 -2.05 -0.85 40.23
C HIS A 226 -1.00 -1.96 40.49
N LYS A 227 -0.73 -2.25 41.78
CA LYS A 227 0.34 -3.18 42.26
C LYS A 227 -0.11 -4.65 42.40
N ASP A 228 -1.34 -4.94 42.06
CA ASP A 228 -2.02 -6.22 42.22
C ASP A 228 -1.62 -7.27 41.18
#